data_AF-A0A8J3RLU5-F1
#
_entry.id   AF-A0A8J3RLU5-F1
#
_cell.length_a   1.000
_cell.length_b   1.000
_cell.length_c   1.000
_cell.angle_alpha   90.00
_cell.angle_beta   90.00
_cell.angle_gamma   90.00
#
_symmetry.space_group_name_H-M   'P 1'
#
loop_
_entity.id
_entity.type
_entity.pdbx_description
1 polymer ?
#
loop_
_entity_poly.entity_id
_entity_poly.type
_entity_poly.pdbx_seq_one_letter_code
_entity_poly.pdbx_strand_id
1 'polypeptide(L)'
;MGRHDGFRELVRARQQSPIRTAYLLTGDAHLAEDLLQSVLIKVAGQWSKLLRSGSPEAYTRKALINQHISRRRRIRRELPSADPPEYGRSN
;
A
#
# COMPACT_ATOMS: atom_id res chain seq x y z
N MET A 1 -15.81 21.61 -8.74
CA MET A 1 -14.63 20.73 -8.66
C MET A 1 -14.60 20.09 -7.27
N GLY A 2 -15.02 18.84 -7.16
CA GLY A 2 -15.06 18.10 -5.91
C GLY A 2 -13.66 17.78 -5.41
N ARG A 3 -13.54 17.53 -4.10
CA ARG A 3 -12.27 17.21 -3.41
C ARG A 3 -11.53 16.00 -4.01
N HIS A 4 -12.17 15.21 -4.88
CA HIS A 4 -11.60 14.03 -5.52
C HIS A 4 -11.19 14.25 -7.00
N ASP A 5 -11.56 15.37 -7.63
CA ASP A 5 -11.27 15.58 -9.06
C ASP A 5 -9.77 15.70 -9.32
N GLY A 6 -9.06 16.48 -8.50
CA GLY A 6 -7.59 16.57 -8.57
C GLY A 6 -6.88 15.24 -8.25
N PHE A 7 -7.47 14.40 -7.39
CA PHE A 7 -6.92 13.06 -7.10
C PHE A 7 -7.05 12.15 -8.32
N ARG A 8 -8.23 12.13 -8.96
CA ARG A 8 -8.47 11.34 -10.17
C ARG A 8 -7.55 11.78 -11.30
N GLU A 9 -7.27 13.07 -11.41
CA GLU A 9 -6.35 13.60 -12.41
C GLU A 9 -4.90 13.20 -12.14
N LEU A 10 -4.42 13.28 -10.89
CA LEU A 10 -3.10 12.75 -10.51
C LEU A 10 -2.98 11.26 -10.80
N VAL A 11 -4.02 10.49 -10.46
CA VAL A 11 -4.07 9.05 -10.69
C VAL A 11 -4.10 8.74 -12.19
N ARG A 12 -4.84 9.48 -13.02
CA ARG A 12 -4.87 9.28 -14.48
C ARG A 12 -3.56 9.69 -15.16
N ALA A 13 -2.99 10.83 -14.77
CA ALA A 13 -1.79 11.38 -15.39
C ALA A 13 -0.50 10.61 -15.03
N ARG A 14 -0.51 9.82 -13.93
CA ARG A 14 0.71 9.21 -13.38
C ARG A 14 0.59 7.73 -13.02
N GLN A 15 -0.52 7.05 -13.35
CA GLN A 15 -0.82 5.68 -12.89
C GLN A 15 0.27 4.63 -13.17
N GLN A 16 1.00 4.77 -14.28
CA GLN A 16 1.97 3.74 -14.71
C GLN A 16 3.27 3.71 -13.88
N SER A 17 3.67 4.82 -13.25
CA SER A 17 4.90 4.87 -12.44
C SER A 17 4.76 4.18 -11.07
N PRO A 18 3.66 4.38 -10.31
CA PRO A 18 3.41 3.70 -9.05
C PRO A 18 3.24 2.18 -9.18
N ILE A 19 2.52 1.68 -10.20
CA ILE A 19 2.32 0.23 -10.36
C ILE A 19 3.63 -0.48 -10.70
N ARG A 20 4.48 0.12 -11.55
CA ARG A 20 5.82 -0.39 -11.83
C ARG A 20 6.69 -0.41 -10.58
N THR A 21 6.61 0.65 -9.75
CA THR A 21 7.32 0.70 -8.47
C THR A 21 6.83 -0.40 -7.52
N ALA A 22 5.51 -0.59 -7.40
CA ALA A 22 4.93 -1.64 -6.58
C ALA A 22 5.38 -3.03 -7.07
N TYR A 23 5.39 -3.27 -8.38
CA TYR A 23 5.87 -4.51 -8.98
C TYR A 23 7.35 -4.77 -8.68
N LEU A 24 8.21 -3.76 -8.79
CA LEU A 24 9.63 -3.89 -8.44
C LEU A 24 9.85 -4.21 -6.95
N LEU A 25 8.94 -3.78 -6.08
CA LEU A 25 8.99 -4.10 -4.65
C LEU A 25 8.48 -5.51 -4.34
N THR A 26 7.43 -5.97 -5.02
CA THR A 26 6.76 -7.24 -4.69
C THR A 26 7.26 -8.42 -5.50
N GLY A 27 7.72 -8.20 -6.73
CA GLY A 27 8.02 -9.26 -7.71
C GLY A 27 6.77 -9.99 -8.24
N ASP A 28 5.58 -9.55 -7.83
CA ASP A 28 4.29 -10.19 -8.10
C ASP A 28 3.25 -9.13 -8.45
N ALA A 29 2.51 -9.36 -9.53
CA ALA A 29 1.56 -8.40 -10.09
C ALA A 29 0.33 -8.17 -9.18
N HIS A 30 -0.24 -9.23 -8.59
CA HIS A 30 -1.39 -9.12 -7.70
C HIS A 30 -0.99 -8.42 -6.39
N LEU A 31 0.16 -8.77 -5.83
CA LEU A 31 0.68 -8.10 -4.65
C LEU A 31 1.02 -6.63 -4.92
N ALA A 32 1.48 -6.31 -6.12
CA ALA A 32 1.75 -4.94 -6.54
C ALA A 32 0.46 -4.13 -6.61
N GLU A 33 -0.60 -4.71 -7.17
CA GLU A 33 -1.91 -4.10 -7.26
C GLU A 33 -2.51 -3.84 -5.87
N ASP A 34 -2.53 -4.85 -4.99
CA ASP A 34 -3.01 -4.71 -3.61
C ASP A 34 -2.26 -3.61 -2.84
N LEU A 35 -0.93 -3.58 -2.99
CA LEU A 35 -0.08 -2.58 -2.37
C LEU A 35 -0.40 -1.18 -2.89
N LEU A 36 -0.58 -1.03 -4.21
CA LEU A 36 -0.93 0.24 -4.82
C LEU A 36 -2.32 0.70 -4.39
N GLN A 37 -3.32 -0.16 -4.42
CA GLN A 37 -4.68 0.14 -3.99
C GLN A 37 -4.69 0.63 -2.53
N SER A 38 -3.99 -0.07 -1.64
CA SER A 38 -3.85 0.30 -0.22
C SER A 38 -3.20 1.67 -0.02
N VAL A 39 -2.24 2.04 -0.87
CA VAL A 39 -1.62 3.37 -0.85
C VAL A 39 -2.57 4.43 -1.38
N LEU A 40 -3.26 4.18 -2.51
CA LEU A 40 -4.19 5.12 -3.12
C LEU A 40 -5.35 5.48 -2.19
N ILE A 41 -5.86 4.53 -1.39
CA ILE A 41 -6.87 4.78 -0.35
C ILE A 41 -6.35 5.82 0.67
N LYS A 42 -5.11 5.68 1.14
CA LYS A 42 -4.50 6.63 2.09
C LYS A 42 -4.28 8.01 1.47
N VAL A 43 -3.82 8.04 0.22
CA VAL A 43 -3.61 9.29 -0.52
C VAL A 43 -4.93 10.03 -0.72
N ALA A 44 -5.99 9.31 -1.11
CA ALA A 44 -7.34 9.88 -1.26
C ALA A 44 -7.84 10.47 0.06
N GLY A 45 -7.65 9.76 1.19
CA GLY A 45 -8.03 10.24 2.52
C GLY A 45 -7.25 11.47 3.00
N GLN A 46 -6.02 11.67 2.52
CA GLN A 46 -5.16 12.79 2.91
C GLN A 46 -4.99 13.86 1.82
N TRP A 47 -5.77 13.77 0.73
CA TRP A 47 -5.56 14.52 -0.49
C TRP A 47 -5.44 16.04 -0.27
N SER A 48 -6.37 16.64 0.48
CA SER A 48 -6.34 18.07 0.79
C SER A 48 -5.08 18.50 1.56
N LYS A 49 -4.53 17.64 2.42
CA LYS A 49 -3.29 17.91 3.16
C LYS A 49 -2.07 17.80 2.24
N LEU A 50 -2.05 16.80 1.36
CA LEU A 50 -0.95 16.55 0.42
C LEU A 50 -0.85 17.63 -0.65
N LEU A 51 -1.99 18.18 -1.09
CA LEU A 51 -2.01 19.34 -1.98
C LEU A 51 -1.40 20.57 -1.31
N ARG A 52 -1.75 20.85 -0.05
CA ARG A 52 -1.18 21.97 0.72
C ARG A 52 0.33 21.82 0.96
N SER A 53 0.84 20.59 1.06
CA SER A 53 2.27 20.31 1.24
C SER A 53 3.03 20.14 -0.08
N GLY A 54 2.37 20.31 -1.24
CA GLY A 54 3.00 20.34 -2.56
C GLY A 54 3.66 19.03 -3.04
N SER A 55 3.49 17.91 -2.32
CA SER A 55 4.25 16.68 -2.58
C SER A 55 3.45 15.36 -2.56
N PRO A 56 2.28 15.25 -3.23
CA PRO A 56 1.51 13.99 -3.27
C PRO A 56 2.31 12.80 -3.86
N GLU A 57 3.16 13.04 -4.85
CA GLU A 57 3.94 11.99 -5.51
C GLU A 57 5.02 11.40 -4.59
N ALA A 58 5.80 12.28 -3.93
CA ALA A 58 6.82 11.85 -2.98
C ALA A 58 6.20 11.08 -1.80
N TYR A 59 5.03 11.53 -1.33
CA TYR A 59 4.26 10.82 -0.33
C TYR A 59 3.82 9.43 -0.81
N THR A 60 3.28 9.34 -2.03
CA THR A 60 2.83 8.06 -2.62
C THR A 60 3.97 7.05 -2.71
N ARG A 61 5.14 7.46 -3.21
CA ARG A 61 6.34 6.60 -3.29
C ARG A 61 6.82 6.16 -1.91
N LYS A 62 6.86 7.08 -0.94
CA LYS A 62 7.22 6.76 0.45
C LYS A 62 6.22 5.80 1.09
N ALA A 63 4.93 5.97 0.83
CA ALA A 63 3.87 5.11 1.35
C ALA A 63 3.96 3.68 0.78
N LEU A 64 4.28 3.52 -0.51
CA LEU A 64 4.53 2.21 -1.13
C LEU A 64 5.67 1.46 -0.42
N ILE A 65 6.82 2.13 -0.27
CA ILE A 65 8.00 1.54 0.38
C ILE A 65 7.70 1.16 1.84
N ASN A 66 7.10 2.06 2.61
CA ASN A 66 6.79 1.81 4.01
C ASN A 66 5.81 0.66 4.21
N GLN A 67 4.77 0.55 3.37
CA GLN A 67 3.84 -0.57 3.44
C GLN A 67 4.50 -1.89 3.06
N HIS A 68 5.30 -1.91 2.00
CA HIS A 68 6.06 -3.10 1.61
C HIS A 68 6.98 -3.59 2.74
N ILE A 69 7.75 -2.68 3.36
CA ILE A 69 8.62 -2.99 4.51
C ILE A 69 7.80 -3.53 5.69
N SER A 70 6.67 -2.89 6.02
CA SER A 70 5.80 -3.33 7.10
C SER A 70 5.28 -4.76 6.87
N ARG A 71 4.79 -5.04 5.65
CA ARG A 71 4.34 -6.38 5.25
C ARG A 71 5.46 -7.41 5.36
N ARG A 72 6.66 -7.12 4.83
CA ARG A 72 7.83 -8.00 4.94
C ARG A 72 8.22 -8.27 6.39
N ARG A 73 8.18 -7.26 7.27
CA ARG A 73 8.47 -7.44 8.70
C ARG A 73 7.43 -8.32 9.39
N ARG A 74 6.15 -8.18 9.03
CA ARG A 74 5.06 -9.01 9.58
C ARG A 74 5.22 -10.47 9.17
N ILE A 75 5.41 -10.75 7.88
CA ILE A 75 5.61 -12.11 7.37
C ILE A 75 6.85 -12.75 8.01
N ARG A 76 7.94 -12.00 8.21
CA ARG A 76 9.14 -12.53 8.91
C ARG A 76 8.92 -12.84 10.39
N ARG A 77 7.93 -12.22 11.04
CA ARG A 77 7.58 -12.51 12.44
C ARG A 77 6.64 -13.71 12.55
N GLU A 78 5.80 -13.90 11.54
CA GLU A 78 4.93 -15.06 11.39
C GLU A 78 5.75 -16.21 10.77
N LEU A 79 6.62 -16.85 11.58
CA LEU A 79 7.14 -18.16 11.19
C LEU A 79 5.95 -19.12 11.10
N PRO A 80 5.72 -19.81 9.97
CA PRO A 80 4.71 -20.85 9.91
C PRO A 80 5.09 -21.92 10.94
N SER A 81 4.37 -21.98 12.06
CA SER A 81 4.44 -23.15 12.92
C SER A 81 3.64 -24.25 12.24
N ALA A 82 4.27 -25.39 11.99
CA ALA A 82 3.60 -26.59 11.51
C ALA A 82 2.77 -27.26 12.61
N ASP A 83 2.85 -26.77 13.85
CA ASP A 83 2.05 -27.29 14.93
C ASP A 83 0.59 -26.85 14.75
N PRO A 84 -0.35 -27.79 14.55
CA PRO A 84 -1.76 -27.44 14.60
C PRO A 84 -2.06 -26.83 15.97
N PRO A 85 -2.91 -25.79 16.05
CA PRO A 85 -3.35 -25.27 17.34
C PRO A 85 -3.90 -26.43 18.17
N GLU A 86 -3.39 -26.59 19.39
CA GLU A 86 -3.77 -27.66 20.31
C GLU A 86 -5.26 -27.49 20.64
N TYR A 87 -6.12 -28.10 19.84
CA TYR A 87 -7.56 -28.17 20.11
C TYR A 87 -7.77 -29.17 21.23
N GLY A 88 -7.99 -28.64 22.45
CA GLY A 88 -8.77 -29.30 23.49
C GLY A 88 -7.97 -29.84 24.67
N ARG A 89 -8.11 -29.15 25.80
CA ARG A 89 -8.49 -29.83 27.03
C ARG A 89 -9.83 -29.30 27.50
N SER A 90 -10.85 -30.09 27.20
CA SER A 90 -12.05 -30.19 28.00
C SER A 90 -11.69 -30.37 29.47
N ASN A 91 -12.27 -29.55 30.33
CA ASN A 91 -12.74 -29.97 31.65
C ASN A 91 -13.94 -29.11 32.02
#